data_AF-A0AA37H6Y1-F1
#
_entry.id   AF-A0AA37H6Y1-F1
#
_cell.length_a   1.000
_cell.length_b   1.000
_cell.length_c   1.000
_cell.angle_alpha   90.00
_cell.angle_beta   90.00
_cell.angle_gamma   90.00
#
_symmetry.space_group_name_H-M   'P 1'
#
loop_
_entity.id
_entity.type
_entity.pdbx_description
1 polymer ?
#
loop_
_entity_poly.entity_id
_entity_poly.type
_entity_poly.pdbx_seq_one_letter_code
_entity_poly.pdbx_strand_id
1 'polypeptide(L)'
;MPSDPYENHDAALPQPVREHLGQQLRSTYNAEAEKPDYLGDPGLPPEFTPQLRRLEGRLKAHDTGREAVEDALNDILRELPAKS
;
A
#
# COMPACT_ATOMS: atom_id res chain seq x y z
N MET A 1 -33.01 28.60 -3.08
CA MET A 1 -32.15 27.51 -2.58
C MET A 1 -31.00 28.15 -1.82
N PRO A 2 -30.79 27.86 -0.53
CA PRO A 2 -29.58 28.32 0.16
C PRO A 2 -28.40 27.50 -0.37
N SER A 3 -27.34 28.18 -0.81
CA SER A 3 -26.06 27.59 -1.18
C SER A 3 -25.40 27.00 0.06
N ASP A 4 -24.90 25.78 -0.07
CA ASP A 4 -24.24 25.04 1.01
C ASP A 4 -22.93 25.75 1.39
N PRO A 5 -22.72 26.19 2.66
CA PRO A 5 -21.55 26.96 3.06
C PRO A 5 -20.22 26.18 3.02
N TYR A 6 -20.23 24.90 2.62
CA TYR A 6 -19.05 24.03 2.56
C TYR A 6 -18.43 23.89 1.16
N GLU A 7 -19.00 24.51 0.12
CA GLU A 7 -18.38 24.64 -1.22
C GLU A 7 -17.26 25.69 -1.22
N ASN A 8 -16.15 25.40 -0.54
CA ASN A 8 -14.86 26.05 -0.79
C ASN A 8 -13.72 25.09 -0.45
N HIS A 9 -13.71 23.92 -1.10
CA HIS A 9 -12.60 22.95 -1.02
C HIS A 9 -11.44 23.29 -1.97
N ASP A 10 -11.54 24.38 -2.75
CA ASP A 10 -10.60 24.70 -3.83
C ASP A 10 -9.64 25.88 -3.56
N ALA A 11 -9.72 26.52 -2.39
CA ALA A 11 -8.69 27.47 -1.98
C ALA A 11 -7.53 26.71 -1.30
N ALA A 12 -6.84 25.87 -2.06
CA ALA A 12 -5.65 25.17 -1.58
C ALA A 12 -4.66 26.23 -1.03
N LEU A 13 -4.42 26.20 0.28
CA LEU A 13 -3.56 27.18 0.97
C LEU A 13 -2.25 27.39 0.20
N PRO A 14 -1.64 28.59 0.24
CA PRO A 14 -0.34 28.82 -0.37
C PRO A 14 0.69 27.77 0.06
N GLN A 15 1.55 27.33 -0.87
CA GLN A 15 2.50 26.24 -0.62
C GLN A 15 3.32 26.40 0.67
N PRO A 16 3.89 27.58 1.00
CA PRO A 16 4.66 27.75 2.24
C PRO A 16 3.81 27.52 3.50
N VAL A 17 2.54 27.91 3.46
CA VAL A 17 1.58 27.72 4.56
C VAL A 17 1.24 26.24 4.71
N ARG A 18 1.02 25.52 3.60
CA ARG A 18 0.78 24.06 3.64
C ARG A 18 1.98 23.29 4.18
N GLU A 19 3.18 23.66 3.77
CA GLU A 19 4.41 23.02 4.24
C GLU A 19 4.63 23.24 5.73
N HIS A 20 4.44 24.49 6.20
CA HIS A 20 4.55 24.83 7.60
C HIS A 20 3.52 24.10 8.46
N LEU A 21 2.24 24.15 8.07
CA LEU A 21 1.17 23.42 8.77
C LEU A 21 1.40 21.92 8.71
N GLY A 22 1.83 21.37 7.58
CA GLY A 22 2.17 19.97 7.43
C GLY A 22 3.35 19.54 8.31
N GLN A 23 4.31 20.43 8.57
CA GLN A 23 5.42 20.20 9.49
C GLN A 23 4.94 20.23 10.95
N GLN A 24 4.09 21.20 11.31
CA GLN A 24 3.47 21.27 12.64
C GLN A 24 2.63 20.03 12.94
N LEU A 25 1.72 19.65 12.03
CA LEU A 25 0.87 18.47 12.18
C LEU A 25 1.71 17.20 12.35
N ARG A 26 2.73 16.99 11.49
CA ARG A 26 3.64 15.84 11.64
C ARG A 26 4.39 15.89 12.98
N SER A 27 4.81 17.05 13.44
CA SER A 27 5.46 17.17 14.74
C SER A 27 4.50 16.82 15.88
N THR A 28 3.28 17.35 15.89
CA THR A 28 2.27 17.09 16.93
C THR A 28 1.84 15.63 16.94
N TYR A 29 1.46 15.07 15.79
CA TYR A 29 1.05 13.67 15.69
C TYR A 29 2.17 12.67 15.95
N ASN A 30 3.45 13.05 15.81
CA ASN A 30 4.57 12.17 16.16
C ASN A 30 5.11 12.40 17.59
N ALA A 31 4.81 13.54 18.23
CA ALA A 31 5.31 13.88 19.56
C ALA A 31 4.29 13.66 20.68
N GLU A 32 3.00 13.83 20.41
CA GLU A 32 1.91 13.70 21.40
C GLU A 32 1.10 12.41 21.24
N ALA A 33 1.20 11.73 20.10
CA ALA A 33 0.56 10.44 19.90
C ALA A 33 1.60 9.33 20.08
N GLU A 34 1.22 8.27 20.81
CA GLU A 34 1.87 6.97 20.68
C GLU A 34 1.95 6.66 19.18
N LYS A 35 3.12 6.16 18.71
CA LYS A 35 3.35 5.83 17.29
C LYS A 35 2.07 5.23 16.70
N PRO A 36 1.48 5.80 15.63
CA PRO A 36 0.22 5.30 15.13
C PRO A 36 0.34 3.80 14.87
N ASP A 37 -0.53 3.01 15.53
CA ASP A 37 -0.49 1.53 15.55
C ASP A 37 -0.51 0.89 14.15
N TYR A 38 -0.83 1.68 13.11
CA TYR A 38 -0.86 1.23 11.72
C TYR A 38 0.47 1.40 10.96
N LEU A 39 1.48 2.09 11.51
CA LEU A 39 2.80 2.26 10.87
C LEU A 39 3.89 1.51 11.62
N GLY A 40 3.85 0.18 11.51
CA GLY A 40 4.97 -0.69 11.87
C GLY A 40 5.00 -1.18 13.32
N ASP A 41 3.84 -1.32 13.99
CA ASP A 41 3.68 -2.05 15.27
C ASP A 41 2.42 -2.95 15.24
N PRO A 42 2.22 -3.93 16.16
CA PRO A 42 1.86 -5.31 15.82
C PRO A 42 0.35 -5.57 15.68
N GLY A 43 -0.49 -4.54 15.83
CA GLY A 43 -1.94 -4.66 15.90
C GLY A 43 -2.63 -3.91 14.77
N LEU A 44 -2.54 -4.42 13.54
CA LEU A 44 -3.36 -3.91 12.44
C LEU A 44 -4.84 -3.94 12.86
N PRO A 45 -5.63 -2.87 12.62
CA PRO A 45 -7.03 -2.86 13.02
C PRO A 45 -7.79 -4.04 12.42
N PRO A 46 -8.63 -4.75 13.20
CA PRO A 46 -9.29 -5.99 12.76
C PRO A 46 -10.10 -5.84 11.47
N GLU A 47 -10.64 -4.66 11.20
CA GLU A 47 -11.34 -4.28 9.98
C GLU A 47 -10.52 -4.44 8.69
N PHE A 48 -9.19 -4.44 8.77
CA PHE A 48 -8.30 -4.69 7.63
C PHE A 48 -8.01 -6.18 7.40
N THR A 49 -8.39 -7.07 8.33
CA THR A 49 -8.15 -8.52 8.23
C THR A 49 -8.65 -9.13 6.90
N PRO A 50 -9.85 -8.77 6.37
CA PRO A 50 -10.29 -9.29 5.08
C PRO A 50 -9.40 -8.88 3.90
N GLN A 51 -8.93 -7.64 3.89
CA GLN A 51 -8.10 -7.06 2.84
C GLN A 51 -6.68 -7.65 2.90
N LEU A 52 -6.13 -7.81 4.11
CA LEU A 52 -4.85 -8.48 4.34
C LEU A 52 -4.88 -9.92 3.86
N ARG A 53 -5.92 -10.69 4.21
CA ARG A 53 -6.09 -12.07 3.71
C ARG A 53 -6.15 -12.16 2.18
N ARG A 54 -6.83 -11.22 1.52
CA ARG A 54 -6.86 -11.14 0.05
C ARG A 54 -5.48 -10.84 -0.53
N LEU A 55 -4.73 -9.95 0.10
CA LEU A 55 -3.39 -9.57 -0.35
C LEU A 55 -2.41 -10.74 -0.19
N GLU A 56 -2.43 -11.42 0.95
CA GLU A 56 -1.64 -12.62 1.21
C GLU A 56 -1.96 -13.73 0.21
N GLY A 57 -3.24 -13.96 -0.09
CA GLY A 57 -3.66 -14.93 -1.09
C GLY A 57 -3.15 -14.61 -2.49
N ARG A 58 -3.22 -13.34 -2.89
CA ARG A 58 -2.69 -12.88 -4.18
C ARG A 58 -1.17 -13.02 -4.27
N LEU A 59 -0.45 -12.70 -3.19
CA LEU A 59 0.99 -12.82 -3.13
C LEU A 59 1.42 -14.28 -3.26
N LYS A 60 0.82 -15.17 -2.45
CA LYS A 60 1.10 -16.61 -2.53
C LYS A 60 0.79 -17.19 -3.91
N ALA A 61 -0.36 -16.84 -4.49
CA ALA A 61 -0.72 -17.32 -5.83
C ALA A 61 0.25 -16.81 -6.91
N HIS A 62 0.75 -15.59 -6.77
CA HIS A 62 1.76 -15.03 -7.66
C HIS A 62 3.09 -15.80 -7.54
N ASP A 63 3.55 -16.07 -6.33
CA ASP A 63 4.81 -16.80 -6.10
C ASP A 63 4.74 -18.24 -6.61
N THR A 64 3.66 -18.97 -6.27
CA THR A 64 3.41 -20.32 -6.79
C THR A 64 3.26 -20.33 -8.31
N GLY A 65 2.61 -19.31 -8.88
CA GLY A 65 2.50 -19.17 -10.33
C GLY A 65 3.86 -18.95 -11.01
N ARG A 66 4.74 -18.16 -10.38
CA ARG A 66 6.11 -17.94 -10.87
C ARG A 66 6.90 -19.24 -10.88
N GLU A 67 6.86 -20.00 -9.79
CA GLU A 67 7.53 -21.31 -9.68
C GLU A 67 7.03 -22.30 -10.73
N ALA A 68 5.71 -22.42 -10.89
CA ALA A 68 5.13 -23.34 -11.88
C ALA A 68 5.54 -23.00 -13.33
N VAL A 69 5.64 -21.70 -13.66
CA VAL A 69 6.13 -21.27 -14.98
C VAL A 69 7.63 -21.56 -15.15
N GLU A 70 8.42 -21.35 -14.11
CA GLU A 70 9.86 -21.65 -14.11
C GLU A 70 10.12 -23.15 -14.30
N ASP A 71 9.39 -24.00 -13.59
CA ASP A 71 9.45 -25.46 -13.73
C ASP A 71 9.04 -25.90 -15.13
N ALA A 72 7.91 -25.42 -15.65
CA ALA A 72 7.45 -25.74 -17.00
C ALA A 72 8.46 -25.30 -18.07
N LEU A 73 9.10 -24.13 -17.90
CA LEU A 73 10.14 -23.68 -18.81
C LEU A 73 11.39 -24.56 -18.74
N ASN A 74 11.81 -24.97 -17.54
CA ASN A 74 12.94 -25.87 -17.35
C ASN A 74 12.69 -27.25 -17.98
N ASP A 75 11.48 -27.78 -17.86
CA ASP A 75 11.10 -29.04 -18.52
C ASP A 75 11.16 -28.91 -20.04
N ILE A 76 10.60 -27.84 -20.61
CA ILE A 76 10.70 -27.55 -22.05
C ILE A 76 12.17 -27.46 -22.48
N LEU A 77 13.03 -26.75 -21.73
CA LEU A 77 14.45 -26.62 -22.05
C LEU A 77 15.21 -27.95 -21.98
N ARG A 78 14.81 -28.86 -21.08
CA ARG A 78 15.40 -30.21 -20.97
C ARG A 78 14.96 -31.13 -22.11
N GLU A 79 13.74 -30.96 -22.59
CA GLU A 79 13.18 -31.73 -23.71
C GLU A 79 13.65 -31.23 -25.09
N LEU A 80 14.20 -30.00 -25.17
CA LEU A 80 14.75 -29.49 -26.42
C LEU A 80 15.99 -30.32 -26.83
N PRO A 81 16.00 -30.92 -28.03
CA PRO A 81 17.17 -31.63 -28.52
C PRO A 81 18.32 -30.64 -28.73
N ALA A 82 19.52 -31.04 -28.29
CA ALA A 82 20.73 -30.25 -28.52
C ALA A 82 20.85 -29.97 -30.02
N LYS A 83 20.92 -28.68 -30.37
CA LYS A 83 21.06 -28.22 -31.74
C LYS A 83 22.39 -28.75 -32.30
N SER A 84 22.33 -29.84 -33.06
CA SER A 84 23.41 -30.41 -33.88
C SER A 84 23.70 -29.54 -35.09
#